data_AF-A0A7E6EJF7-F1
#
_entry.id   AF-A0A7E6EJF7-F1
#
_cell.length_a   1.000
_cell.length_b   1.000
_cell.length_c   1.000
_cell.angle_alpha   90.00
_cell.angle_beta   90.00
_cell.angle_gamma   90.00
#
_symmetry.space_group_name_H-M   'P 1'
#
loop_
_entity.id
_entity.type
_entity.pdbx_description
1 polymer ?
#
loop_
_entity_poly.entity_id
_entity_poly.type
_entity_poly.pdbx_seq_one_letter_code
_entity_poly.pdbx_strand_id
1 'polypeptide(L)'
;MPKYITGTLVSINICMKVTQYNQLLKGIDGIRFVQLTDFENAAFVVFMLLLTRTIVTFKLNLLILITKVDENFPPAQKPDAINKEKFHFRKDVQKESSELTQDIYSLMTLNEIMNGKDDFPGLIPLIHKYLDYIDYDFSKRPKIMQYLKYISDKLQER
;
A
#
# COMPACT_ATOMS: atom_id res chain seq x y z
N MET A 1 -19.35 7.64 18.82
CA MET A 1 -18.76 6.36 18.36
C MET A 1 -17.76 6.66 17.26
N PRO A 2 -16.50 6.23 17.37
CA PRO A 2 -15.54 6.42 16.29
C PRO A 2 -16.03 5.61 15.08
N LYS A 3 -16.21 6.28 13.94
CA LYS A 3 -16.62 5.63 12.70
C LYS A 3 -15.41 4.90 12.13
N TYR A 4 -15.38 3.58 12.26
CA TYR A 4 -14.34 2.74 11.67
C TYR A 4 -14.74 2.39 10.25
N ILE A 5 -14.00 2.88 9.26
CA ILE A 5 -14.13 2.37 7.90
C ILE A 5 -13.36 1.06 7.85
N THR A 6 -13.84 0.09 7.08
CA THR A 6 -13.07 -1.07 6.60
C THR A 6 -11.84 -0.57 5.85
N GLY A 7 -10.80 -0.24 6.62
CA GLY A 7 -9.70 0.68 6.28
C GLY A 7 -8.68 0.16 5.26
N THR A 8 -8.88 -1.03 4.72
CA THR A 8 -8.00 -1.61 3.71
C THR A 8 -8.15 -0.92 2.36
N LEU A 9 -9.39 -0.67 1.93
CA LEU A 9 -9.65 -0.11 0.60
C LEU A 9 -9.44 1.39 0.52
N VAL A 10 -9.62 2.13 1.63
CA VAL A 10 -9.49 3.60 1.64
C VAL A 10 -8.03 4.04 1.79
N SER A 11 -7.24 3.39 2.66
CA SER A 11 -5.82 3.74 2.80
C SER A 11 -5.01 3.37 1.55
N ILE A 12 -5.36 2.26 0.90
CA ILE A 12 -4.73 1.87 -0.37
C ILE A 12 -5.32 2.65 -1.57
N ASN A 13 -6.61 3.00 -1.58
CA ASN A 13 -7.13 3.94 -2.61
C ASN A 13 -6.52 5.33 -2.48
N ILE A 14 -6.28 5.82 -1.26
CA ILE A 14 -5.59 7.09 -1.06
C ILE A 14 -4.18 6.94 -1.60
N CYS A 15 -3.46 5.87 -1.26
CA CYS A 15 -2.11 5.62 -1.78
C CYS A 15 -2.04 5.51 -3.32
N MET A 16 -3.00 4.82 -3.95
CA MET A 16 -3.14 4.71 -5.41
C MET A 16 -3.57 6.03 -6.06
N LYS A 17 -4.47 6.79 -5.41
CA LYS A 17 -4.85 8.13 -5.86
C LYS A 17 -3.70 9.10 -5.71
N VAL A 18 -2.83 8.98 -4.72
CA VAL A 18 -1.62 9.81 -4.59
C VAL A 18 -0.66 9.55 -5.75
N THR A 19 -0.53 8.32 -6.22
CA THR A 19 0.24 7.98 -7.43
C THR A 19 -0.38 8.57 -8.69
N GLN A 20 -1.72 8.56 -8.83
CA GLN A 20 -2.42 9.22 -9.94
C GLN A 20 -2.41 10.76 -9.85
N TYR A 21 -2.55 11.33 -8.65
CA TYR A 21 -2.72 12.77 -8.42
C TYR A 21 -1.37 13.51 -8.51
N ASN A 22 -0.27 12.89 -8.08
CA ASN A 22 1.08 13.43 -8.30
C ASN A 22 1.54 13.37 -9.76
N GLN A 23 0.93 12.51 -10.59
CA GLN A 23 1.11 12.56 -12.04
C GLN A 23 0.21 13.62 -12.73
N LEU A 24 -0.95 13.95 -12.15
CA LEU A 24 -1.88 14.96 -12.65
C LEU A 24 -1.37 16.41 -12.52
N LEU A 25 -0.51 16.71 -11.54
CA LEU A 25 0.05 18.07 -11.35
C LEU A 25 1.27 18.39 -12.24
N LYS A 26 1.76 17.44 -13.04
CA LYS A 26 2.77 17.69 -14.09
C LYS A 26 2.15 18.06 -15.45
N GLY A 27 0.88 18.46 -15.49
CA GLY A 27 0.11 18.74 -16.69
C GLY A 27 -0.33 20.20 -16.86
N ILE A 28 0.51 21.18 -16.52
CA ILE A 28 0.26 22.58 -16.92
C ILE A 28 0.69 22.83 -18.39
N ASP A 29 1.28 21.84 -19.07
CA ASP A 29 1.50 21.86 -20.51
C ASP A 29 0.81 20.66 -21.18
N GLY A 30 -0.39 20.89 -21.73
CA GLY A 30 -0.98 20.06 -22.79
C GLY A 30 -1.22 18.57 -22.48
N ILE A 31 -2.42 18.26 -21.98
CA ILE A 31 -3.15 16.98 -22.14
C ILE A 31 -2.26 15.75 -22.36
N ARG A 32 -1.66 15.26 -21.27
CA ARG A 32 -1.50 13.81 -21.09
C ARG A 32 -2.09 13.45 -19.75
N PHE A 33 -3.33 12.97 -19.76
CA PHE A 33 -3.73 12.01 -18.74
C PHE A 33 -2.70 10.89 -18.85
N VAL A 34 -1.74 10.82 -17.93
CA VAL A 34 -0.80 9.71 -17.86
C VAL A 34 -1.65 8.52 -17.42
N GLN A 35 -2.26 7.87 -18.40
CA GLN A 35 -2.78 6.54 -18.24
C GLN A 35 -1.57 5.69 -17.85
N LEU A 36 -1.68 4.98 -16.74
CA LEU A 36 -0.73 3.92 -16.42
C LEU A 36 -0.63 3.02 -17.65
N THR A 37 0.59 2.59 -17.99
CA THR A 37 0.77 1.56 -19.01
C THR A 37 -0.08 0.34 -18.66
N ASP A 38 -0.50 -0.43 -19.67
CA ASP A 38 -1.26 -1.66 -19.44
C ASP A 38 -0.54 -2.60 -18.44
N PHE A 39 0.80 -2.58 -18.47
CA PHE A 39 1.65 -3.29 -17.52
C PHE A 39 1.52 -2.74 -16.08
N GLU A 40 1.64 -1.42 -15.89
CA GLU A 40 1.50 -0.79 -14.57
C GLU A 40 0.13 -1.05 -13.96
N ASN A 41 -0.93 -0.84 -14.76
CA ASN A 41 -2.29 -1.08 -14.32
C ASN A 41 -2.50 -2.55 -13.93
N ALA A 42 -1.98 -3.49 -14.74
CA ALA A 42 -2.02 -4.92 -14.42
C ALA A 42 -1.25 -5.23 -13.12
N ALA A 43 -0.08 -4.63 -12.91
CA ALA A 43 0.72 -4.83 -11.71
C ALA A 43 -0.05 -4.42 -10.45
N PHE A 44 -0.67 -3.23 -10.46
CA PHE A 44 -1.46 -2.75 -9.33
C PHE A 44 -2.71 -3.59 -9.05
N VAL A 45 -3.43 -4.01 -10.10
CA VAL A 45 -4.61 -4.86 -9.94
C VAL A 45 -4.22 -6.22 -9.35
N VAL A 46 -3.15 -6.84 -9.85
CA VAL A 46 -2.63 -8.11 -9.33
C VAL A 46 -2.18 -7.95 -7.88
N PHE A 47 -1.44 -6.88 -7.56
CA PHE A 47 -1.04 -6.57 -6.19
C PHE A 47 -2.25 -6.45 -5.26
N MET A 48 -3.27 -5.68 -5.62
CA MET A 48 -4.49 -5.50 -4.82
C MET A 48 -5.24 -6.81 -4.60
N LEU A 49 -5.34 -7.65 -5.63
CA LEU A 49 -6.00 -8.95 -5.53
C LEU A 49 -5.21 -9.92 -4.63
N LEU A 50 -3.89 -9.93 -4.71
CA LEU A 50 -3.06 -10.76 -3.84
C LEU A 50 -3.05 -10.24 -2.40
N LEU A 51 -3.02 -8.94 -2.22
CA LEU A 51 -3.06 -8.32 -0.90
C LEU A 51 -4.38 -8.58 -0.18
N THR A 52 -5.52 -8.43 -0.88
CA THR A 52 -6.83 -8.75 -0.29
C THR A 52 -6.92 -10.22 0.13
N ARG A 53 -6.40 -11.15 -0.68
CA ARG A 53 -6.30 -12.57 -0.30
C ARG A 53 -5.38 -12.80 0.89
N THR A 54 -4.20 -12.17 0.90
CA THR A 54 -3.23 -12.24 2.00
C THR A 54 -3.86 -11.78 3.32
N ILE A 55 -4.60 -10.67 3.30
CA ILE A 55 -5.29 -10.13 4.48
C ILE A 55 -6.32 -11.11 5.01
N VAL A 56 -7.15 -11.70 4.13
CA VAL A 56 -8.17 -12.67 4.53
C VAL A 56 -7.53 -13.95 5.07
N THR A 57 -6.53 -14.48 4.38
CA THR A 57 -5.87 -15.74 4.74
C THR A 57 -5.09 -15.64 6.05
N PHE A 58 -4.34 -14.56 6.26
CA PHE A 58 -3.57 -14.36 7.48
C PHE A 58 -4.29 -13.54 8.55
N LYS A 59 -5.58 -13.23 8.34
CA LYS A 59 -6.42 -12.41 9.23
C LYS A 59 -5.72 -11.11 9.64
N LEU A 60 -5.07 -10.44 8.69
CA LEU A 60 -4.31 -9.23 8.97
C LEU A 60 -5.26 -8.09 9.37
N ASN A 61 -4.94 -7.42 10.46
CA ASN A 61 -5.63 -6.22 10.89
C ASN A 61 -4.92 -4.99 10.31
N LEU A 62 -5.49 -4.38 9.27
CA LEU A 62 -5.00 -3.13 8.68
C LEU A 62 -5.93 -1.95 8.99
N LEU A 63 -6.74 -2.06 10.04
CA LEU A 63 -7.67 -0.99 10.43
C LEU A 63 -6.90 0.22 10.97
N ILE A 64 -7.27 1.39 10.47
CA ILE A 64 -6.74 2.68 10.89
C ILE A 64 -7.93 3.55 11.33
N LEU A 65 -7.76 4.30 12.42
CA LEU A 65 -8.75 5.27 12.89
C LEU A 65 -9.01 6.34 11.83
N ILE A 66 -10.27 6.77 11.69
CA ILE A 66 -10.63 7.83 10.74
C ILE A 66 -9.83 9.11 10.98
N THR A 67 -9.56 9.46 12.23
CA THR A 67 -8.74 10.63 12.58
C THR A 67 -7.30 10.51 12.05
N LYS A 68 -6.72 9.31 12.05
CA LYS A 68 -5.38 9.06 11.47
C LYS A 68 -5.41 9.02 9.96
N VAL A 69 -6.53 8.61 9.36
CA VAL A 69 -6.75 8.74 7.91
C VAL A 69 -6.85 10.21 7.52
N ASP A 70 -7.55 11.03 8.30
CA ASP A 70 -7.67 12.47 8.07
C ASP A 70 -6.30 13.16 8.20
N GLU A 71 -5.48 12.78 9.19
CA GLU A 71 -4.09 13.25 9.33
C GLU A 71 -3.20 12.86 8.13
N ASN A 72 -3.45 11.69 7.51
CA ASN A 72 -2.73 11.23 6.32
C ASN A 72 -3.13 11.97 5.04
N PHE A 73 -4.31 12.60 5.02
CA PHE A 73 -4.91 13.14 3.81
C PHE A 73 -4.17 14.38 3.27
N PRO A 74 -3.82 15.41 4.07
CA PRO A 74 -3.05 16.55 3.58
C PRO A 74 -1.63 16.19 3.10
N PRO A 75 -0.82 15.37 3.82
CA PRO A 75 0.48 14.89 3.33
C PRO A 75 0.37 14.17 1.99
N ALA A 76 -0.65 13.33 1.82
CA ALA A 76 -0.91 12.59 0.58
C ALA A 76 -1.08 13.51 -0.64
N GLN A 77 -1.67 14.69 -0.46
CA GLN A 77 -1.95 15.63 -1.56
C GLN A 77 -0.74 16.45 -1.99
N LYS A 78 0.37 16.40 -1.25
CA LYS A 78 1.56 17.19 -1.58
C LYS A 78 2.27 16.63 -2.82
N PRO A 79 2.92 17.51 -3.61
CA PRO A 79 3.83 17.09 -4.67
C PRO A 79 4.86 16.10 -4.13
N ASP A 80 5.05 14.99 -4.82
CA ASP A 80 6.09 14.00 -4.50
C ASP A 80 5.91 13.31 -3.12
N ALA A 81 4.66 13.27 -2.63
CA ALA A 81 4.31 12.65 -1.34
C ALA A 81 4.72 11.17 -1.24
N ILE A 82 4.81 10.47 -2.36
CA ILE A 82 5.25 9.07 -2.44
C ILE A 82 6.64 8.88 -1.81
N ASN A 83 7.54 9.83 -2.07
CA ASN A 83 8.95 9.73 -1.69
C ASN A 83 9.26 10.48 -0.39
N LYS A 84 8.56 11.60 -0.14
CA LYS A 84 8.90 12.53 0.93
C LYS A 84 8.04 12.43 2.17
N GLU A 85 6.78 12.06 1.99
CA GLU A 85 5.81 12.11 3.08
C GLU A 85 5.72 10.76 3.77
N LYS A 86 5.25 10.82 5.02
CA LYS A 86 5.06 9.63 5.85
C LYS A 86 3.61 9.59 6.31
N PHE A 87 3.11 8.38 6.49
CA PHE A 87 1.72 8.11 6.77
C PHE A 87 1.60 7.28 8.04
N HIS A 88 0.58 7.58 8.83
CA HIS A 88 0.16 6.76 9.95
C HIS A 88 -0.27 5.40 9.43
N PHE A 89 0.48 4.37 9.82
CA PHE A 89 0.24 2.97 9.47
C PHE A 89 0.38 2.09 10.72
N ARG A 90 -0.37 0.99 10.76
CA ARG A 90 -0.37 0.09 11.92
C ARG A 90 0.94 -0.70 11.99
N LYS A 91 1.59 -0.71 13.15
CA LYS A 91 2.85 -1.45 13.41
C LYS A 91 2.59 -2.97 13.37
N ASP A 92 1.64 -3.41 14.19
CA ASP A 92 1.35 -4.84 14.39
C ASP A 92 0.11 -5.28 13.62
N VAL A 93 0.31 -5.78 12.40
CA VAL A 93 -0.79 -6.21 11.53
C VAL A 93 -1.29 -7.64 11.83
N GLN A 94 -0.54 -8.43 12.60
CA GLN A 94 -0.93 -9.80 13.00
C GLN A 94 -1.56 -9.87 14.39
N LYS A 95 -1.46 -8.80 15.19
CA LYS A 95 -1.99 -8.78 16.55
C LYS A 95 -3.46 -8.41 16.53
N GLU A 96 -4.30 -9.29 17.07
CA GLU A 96 -5.72 -9.01 17.36
C GLU A 96 -5.82 -8.10 18.61
N SER A 97 -5.23 -6.91 18.57
CA SER A 97 -5.51 -5.90 19.59
C SER A 97 -6.87 -5.26 19.28
N SER A 98 -7.83 -5.47 20.16
CA SER A 98 -9.14 -4.82 20.16
C SER A 98 -9.03 -3.32 20.51
N GLU A 99 -7.92 -2.92 21.14
CA GLU A 99 -7.68 -1.54 21.54
C GLU A 99 -6.97 -0.75 20.43
N LEU A 100 -7.64 0.31 19.97
CA LEU A 100 -7.15 1.27 18.97
C LEU A 100 -6.52 2.47 19.67
N THR A 101 -5.46 2.24 20.44
CA THR A 101 -4.70 3.33 21.09
C THR A 101 -3.80 4.05 20.07
N GLN A 102 -3.20 5.19 20.42
CA GLN A 102 -2.28 5.87 19.51
C GLN A 102 -0.99 5.07 19.25
N ASP A 103 -0.59 4.20 20.19
CA ASP A 103 0.70 3.51 20.18
C ASP A 103 0.79 2.39 19.12
N ILE A 104 -0.34 1.89 18.63
CA ILE A 104 -0.37 0.85 17.58
C ILE A 104 -0.02 1.39 16.18
N TYR A 105 0.04 2.72 16.02
CA TYR A 105 0.38 3.37 14.75
C TYR A 105 1.80 3.91 14.77
N SER A 106 2.45 3.89 13.62
CA SER A 106 3.74 4.52 13.37
C SER A 106 3.69 5.32 12.09
N LEU A 107 4.58 6.29 11.98
CA LEU A 107 4.72 7.11 10.79
C LEU A 107 5.72 6.45 9.83
N MET A 108 5.24 5.98 8.68
CA MET A 108 6.02 5.22 7.71
C MET A 108 5.96 5.83 6.31
N THR A 109 7.06 5.82 5.57
CA THR A 109 7.05 6.15 4.13
C THR A 109 6.30 5.06 3.35
N LEU A 110 5.94 5.34 2.09
CA LEU A 110 5.32 4.30 1.28
C LEU A 110 6.26 3.13 0.99
N ASN A 111 7.55 3.39 0.83
CA ASN A 111 8.58 2.35 0.72
C ASN A 111 8.59 1.44 1.96
N GLU A 112 8.57 2.04 3.15
CA GLU A 112 8.53 1.32 4.42
C GLU A 112 7.23 0.48 4.58
N ILE A 113 6.09 1.00 4.12
CA ILE A 113 4.82 0.27 4.16
C ILE A 113 4.84 -0.93 3.18
N MET A 114 5.38 -0.76 1.98
CA MET A 114 5.35 -1.79 0.95
C MET A 114 6.44 -2.84 1.13
N ASN A 115 7.67 -2.41 1.41
CA ASN A 115 8.85 -3.25 1.46
C ASN A 115 9.26 -3.64 2.89
N GLY A 116 8.68 -2.98 3.90
CA GLY A 116 8.95 -3.24 5.31
C GLY A 116 9.86 -2.20 5.96
N LYS A 117 9.85 -2.21 7.29
CA LYS A 117 10.64 -1.33 8.15
C LYS A 117 10.79 -1.94 9.53
N ASP A 118 12.02 -2.11 10.00
CA ASP A 118 12.32 -2.65 11.33
C ASP A 118 11.50 -3.94 11.60
N ASP A 119 10.60 -3.91 12.58
CA ASP A 119 9.74 -5.04 12.98
C ASP A 119 8.50 -5.24 12.07
N PHE A 120 8.21 -4.31 11.17
CA PHE A 120 7.11 -4.42 10.23
C PHE A 120 7.57 -5.07 8.91
N PRO A 121 7.04 -6.24 8.53
CA PRO A 121 7.54 -6.99 7.37
C PRO A 121 7.24 -6.34 6.02
N GLY A 122 6.25 -5.44 5.92
CA GLY A 122 5.83 -4.85 4.65
C GLY A 122 4.76 -5.66 3.92
N LEU A 123 3.99 -4.98 3.07
CA LEU A 123 2.88 -5.61 2.33
C LEU A 123 3.36 -6.60 1.24
N ILE A 124 4.45 -6.28 0.53
CA ILE A 124 4.98 -7.14 -0.53
C ILE A 124 5.56 -8.44 0.07
N PRO A 125 6.40 -8.41 1.13
CA PRO A 125 6.85 -9.64 1.79
C PRO A 125 5.72 -10.49 2.35
N LEU A 126 4.64 -9.88 2.87
CA LEU A 126 3.44 -10.61 3.30
C LEU A 126 2.75 -11.33 2.13
N ILE A 127 2.69 -10.71 0.95
CA ILE A 127 2.18 -11.36 -0.27
C ILE A 127 3.07 -12.52 -0.70
N HIS A 128 4.40 -12.39 -0.64
CA HIS A 128 5.30 -13.51 -0.92
C HIS A 128 5.03 -14.70 0.02
N LYS A 129 4.90 -14.42 1.33
CA LYS A 129 4.53 -15.45 2.32
C LYS A 129 3.18 -16.10 2.01
N TYR A 130 2.21 -15.33 1.53
CA TYR A 130 0.92 -15.88 1.10
C TYR A 130 1.05 -16.80 -0.12
N LEU A 131 1.82 -16.40 -1.13
CA LEU A 131 2.08 -17.23 -2.32
C LEU A 131 2.80 -18.53 -1.98
N ASP A 132 3.72 -18.50 -1.02
CA ASP A 132 4.38 -19.69 -0.50
C ASP A 132 3.42 -20.57 0.30
N TYR A 133 2.57 -19.97 1.15
CA TYR A 133 1.57 -20.68 1.95
C TYR A 133 0.57 -21.47 1.10
N ILE A 134 0.12 -20.91 -0.03
CA ILE A 134 -0.82 -21.59 -0.93
C ILE A 134 -0.14 -22.53 -1.94
N ASP A 135 1.18 -22.70 -1.84
CA ASP A 135 2.00 -23.44 -2.81
C ASP A 135 1.71 -23.01 -4.27
N TYR A 136 1.72 -21.71 -4.53
CA TYR A 136 1.32 -21.16 -5.83
C TYR A 136 2.25 -21.69 -6.95
N ASP A 137 1.67 -22.05 -8.10
CA ASP A 137 2.36 -22.64 -9.24
C ASP A 137 3.61 -21.84 -9.69
N PHE A 138 4.77 -22.48 -9.63
CA PHE A 138 6.06 -21.93 -10.04
C PHE A 138 6.10 -21.45 -11.49
N SER A 139 5.28 -22.02 -12.39
CA SER A 139 5.23 -21.63 -13.81
C SER A 139 4.68 -20.21 -14.00
N LYS A 140 3.80 -19.76 -13.09
CA LYS A 140 3.18 -18.42 -13.12
C LYS A 140 3.85 -17.43 -12.19
N ARG A 141 4.65 -17.91 -11.23
CA ARG A 141 5.39 -17.07 -10.27
C ARG A 141 6.22 -15.98 -10.97
N PRO A 142 7.02 -16.23 -12.02
CA PRO A 142 7.89 -15.20 -12.60
C PRO A 142 7.16 -13.92 -12.98
N LYS A 143 5.94 -14.01 -13.53
CA LYS A 143 5.17 -12.84 -13.94
C LYS A 143 4.64 -12.04 -12.74
N ILE A 144 4.14 -12.73 -11.71
CA ILE A 144 3.71 -12.07 -10.47
C ILE A 144 4.90 -11.43 -9.76
N MET A 145 6.03 -12.13 -9.69
CA MET A 145 7.27 -11.59 -9.11
C MET A 145 7.72 -10.34 -9.88
N GLN A 146 7.60 -10.33 -11.21
CA GLN A 146 7.89 -9.15 -12.03
C GLN A 146 7.00 -7.95 -11.63
N TYR A 147 5.70 -8.16 -11.44
CA TYR A 147 4.77 -7.10 -11.01
C TYR A 147 5.06 -6.60 -9.59
N LEU A 148 5.31 -7.50 -8.64
CA LEU A 148 5.64 -7.11 -7.26
C LEU A 148 6.98 -6.38 -7.20
N LYS A 149 7.99 -6.86 -7.93
CA LYS A 149 9.29 -6.20 -8.05
C LYS A 149 9.14 -4.80 -8.64
N TYR A 150 8.35 -4.67 -9.71
CA TYR A 150 8.08 -3.37 -10.32
C TYR A 150 7.53 -2.34 -9.32
N ILE A 151 6.55 -2.75 -8.49
CA ILE A 151 5.97 -1.88 -7.47
C ILE A 151 7.01 -1.55 -6.38
N SER A 152 7.79 -2.53 -5.94
CA SER A 152 8.87 -2.33 -4.97
C SER A 152 9.91 -1.31 -5.45
N ASP A 153 10.45 -1.51 -6.66
CA ASP A 153 11.50 -0.68 -7.24
C ASP A 153 11.05 0.77 -7.39
N LYS A 154 9.78 0.98 -7.78
CA LYS A 154 9.17 2.32 -7.92
C LYS A 154 9.17 3.15 -6.64
N LEU A 155 9.33 2.51 -5.48
CA LEU A 155 9.33 3.16 -4.18
C LEU A 155 10.74 3.32 -3.60
N GLN A 156 11.73 2.64 -4.19
CA GLN A 156 13.13 2.73 -3.81
C GLN A 156 13.89 3.71 -4.73
N GLU A 157 13.50 3.78 -5.99
CA GLU A 157 14.11 4.65 -6.99
C GLU A 157 13.41 6.01 -7.03
N ARG A 158 13.82 6.94 -6.15
CA ARG A 158 14.03 8.39 -6.41
C ARG A 158 14.20 9.22 -5.14
#